data_AF-A0A916I1D5-F1
#
_entry.id   AF-A0A916I1D5-F1
#
_cell.length_a   1.000
_cell.length_b   1.000
_cell.length_c   1.000
_cell.angle_alpha   90.00
_cell.angle_beta   90.00
_cell.angle_gamma   90.00
#
_symmetry.space_group_name_H-M   'P 1'
#
loop_
_entity.id
_entity.type
_entity.pdbx_description
1 polymer ?
#
loop_
_entity_poly.entity_id
_entity_poly.type
_entity_poly.pdbx_seq_one_letter_code
_entity_poly.pdbx_strand_id
1 'polypeptide(L)'
;MDEAAAWLRDRVIEFVGALEDCYRETTFAQDRPIFAKDIAAAASWIVELQRGEEPEVVIEKILSTETDKQFGDYWRNGEWGDRSANALQELRTAIRSRF
;
A
#
# COMPACT_ATOMS: atom_id res chain seq x y z
N MET A 1 -20.23 2.01 5.62
CA MET A 1 -18.82 2.20 5.96
C MET A 1 -18.77 3.29 7.01
N ASP A 2 -18.26 2.98 8.20
CA ASP A 2 -18.06 3.98 9.25
C ASP A 2 -16.91 4.94 8.92
N GLU A 3 -16.71 5.95 9.77
CA GLU A 3 -15.70 6.99 9.57
C GLU A 3 -14.27 6.42 9.58
N ALA A 4 -13.98 5.41 10.40
CA ALA A 4 -12.66 4.80 10.51
C ALA A 4 -12.32 4.03 9.23
N ALA A 5 -13.25 3.21 8.73
CA ALA A 5 -13.13 2.49 7.47
C ALA A 5 -13.01 3.44 6.27
N ALA A 6 -13.78 4.53 6.25
CA ALA A 6 -13.70 5.53 5.18
C ALA A 6 -12.35 6.24 5.17
N TRP A 7 -11.86 6.66 6.35
CA TRP A 7 -10.54 7.27 6.49
C TRP A 7 -9.43 6.33 6.03
N LEU A 8 -9.46 5.07 6.49
CA LEU A 8 -8.43 4.10 6.14
C LEU A 8 -8.42 3.81 4.63
N ARG A 9 -9.61 3.65 4.03
CA ARG A 9 -9.75 3.49 2.58
C ARG A 9 -9.11 4.64 1.83
N ASP A 10 -9.36 5.87 2.23
CA ASP A 10 -8.83 7.05 1.53
C ASP A 10 -7.29 7.11 1.65
N ARG A 11 -6.70 6.71 2.80
CA ARG A 11 -5.24 6.57 2.93
C ARG A 11 -4.67 5.46 2.03
N VAL A 12 -5.36 4.32 1.93
CA VAL A 12 -4.93 3.23 1.04
C VAL A 12 -5.03 3.64 -0.44
N ILE A 13 -6.04 4.43 -0.83
CA ILE A 13 -6.16 4.99 -2.18
C ILE A 13 -4.93 5.86 -2.53
N GLU A 14 -4.48 6.71 -1.61
CA GLU A 14 -3.26 7.51 -1.82
C GLU A 14 -2.03 6.62 -2.01
N PHE A 15 -1.88 5.58 -1.20
CA PHE A 15 -0.79 4.61 -1.35
C PHE A 15 -0.85 3.87 -2.70
N VAL A 16 -2.03 3.43 -3.14
CA VAL A 16 -2.23 2.83 -4.47
C VAL A 16 -1.83 3.81 -5.58
N GLY A 17 -2.14 5.10 -5.43
CA GLY A 17 -1.70 6.14 -6.37
C GLY A 17 -0.18 6.22 -6.49
N ALA A 18 0.55 6.19 -5.37
CA ALA A 18 2.01 6.18 -5.39
C ALA A 18 2.59 4.93 -6.10
N LEU A 19 1.96 3.76 -5.94
CA LEU A 19 2.37 2.54 -6.64
C LEU A 19 2.06 2.61 -8.14
N GLU A 20 0.96 3.24 -8.54
CA GLU A 20 0.58 3.47 -9.93
C GLU A 20 1.58 4.40 -10.63
N ASP A 21 1.99 5.48 -9.96
CA ASP A 21 3.08 6.35 -10.44
C ASP A 21 4.36 5.53 -10.68
N CYS A 22 4.76 4.69 -9.71
CA CYS A 22 5.94 3.83 -9.84
C CYS A 22 5.81 2.84 -11.01
N TYR A 23 4.64 2.24 -11.19
CA TYR A 23 4.35 1.33 -12.31
C TYR A 23 4.49 2.04 -13.67
N ARG A 24 3.98 3.26 -13.79
CA ARG A 24 3.99 4.03 -15.03
C ARG A 24 5.36 4.61 -15.36
N GLU A 25 6.05 5.14 -14.35
CA GLU A 25 7.26 5.93 -14.54
C GLU A 25 8.54 5.09 -14.47
N THR A 26 8.47 3.84 -13.95
CA THR A 26 9.62 2.96 -13.97
C THR A 26 10.09 2.66 -15.41
N THR A 27 11.38 2.89 -15.63
CA THR A 27 12.09 2.58 -16.88
C THR A 27 12.54 1.11 -16.92
N PHE A 28 12.43 0.37 -15.81
CA PHE A 28 12.84 -1.02 -15.70
C PHE A 28 11.66 -1.96 -15.98
N ALA A 29 11.65 -2.57 -17.17
CA ALA A 29 10.57 -3.45 -17.60
C ALA A 29 10.32 -4.63 -16.64
N GLN A 30 11.37 -5.12 -15.97
CA GLN A 30 11.26 -6.21 -14.98
C GLN A 30 10.54 -5.81 -13.68
N ASP A 31 10.41 -4.52 -13.39
CA ASP A 31 9.82 -4.02 -12.14
C ASP A 31 8.31 -3.76 -12.30
N ARG A 32 7.83 -3.52 -13.53
CA ARG A 32 6.40 -3.31 -13.82
C ARG A 32 5.50 -4.45 -13.32
N PRO A 33 5.81 -5.75 -13.52
CA PRO A 33 4.99 -6.83 -12.99
C PRO A 33 4.96 -6.88 -11.46
N ILE A 34 5.96 -6.31 -10.78
CA ILE A 34 6.01 -6.22 -9.31
C ILE A 34 5.04 -5.14 -8.86
N PHE A 35 5.20 -3.92 -9.36
CA PHE A 35 4.29 -2.82 -9.02
C PHE A 35 2.83 -3.14 -9.37
N ALA A 36 2.56 -3.86 -10.46
CA ALA A 36 1.21 -4.32 -10.77
C ALA A 36 0.63 -5.28 -9.70
N LYS A 37 1.45 -6.17 -9.12
CA LYS A 37 1.04 -7.03 -8.01
C LYS A 37 0.81 -6.22 -6.73
N ASP A 38 1.65 -5.23 -6.49
CA ASP A 38 1.57 -4.36 -5.31
C ASP A 38 0.31 -3.50 -5.35
N ILE A 39 -0.02 -2.93 -6.51
CA ILE A 39 -1.30 -2.24 -6.76
C ILE A 39 -2.47 -3.17 -6.46
N ALA A 40 -2.45 -4.41 -6.98
CA ALA A 40 -3.54 -5.36 -6.77
C ALA A 40 -3.69 -5.74 -5.29
N ALA A 41 -2.60 -5.91 -4.57
CA ALA A 41 -2.62 -6.24 -3.16
C ALA A 41 -3.10 -5.07 -2.29
N ALA A 42 -2.61 -3.85 -2.51
CA ALA A 42 -3.09 -2.67 -1.80
C ALA A 42 -4.58 -2.39 -2.13
N ALA A 43 -5.00 -2.58 -3.38
CA ALA A 43 -6.40 -2.46 -3.77
C ALA A 43 -7.32 -3.50 -3.08
N SER A 44 -6.78 -4.67 -2.72
CA SER A 44 -7.54 -5.68 -1.99
C SER A 44 -8.02 -5.18 -0.62
N TRP A 45 -7.22 -4.38 0.08
CA TRP A 45 -7.61 -3.76 1.36
C TRP A 45 -8.80 -2.81 1.20
N ILE A 46 -8.85 -2.05 0.10
CA ILE A 46 -10.01 -1.19 -0.22
C ILE A 46 -11.27 -2.04 -0.40
N VAL A 47 -11.16 -3.16 -1.11
CA VAL A 47 -12.29 -4.08 -1.34
C VAL A 47 -12.74 -4.74 -0.04
N GLU A 48 -11.82 -5.13 0.84
CA GLU A 48 -12.12 -5.67 2.17
C GLU A 48 -12.94 -4.66 3.00
N LEU A 49 -12.47 -3.41 3.09
CA LEU A 49 -13.20 -2.33 3.80
C LEU A 49 -14.57 -2.07 3.19
N GLN A 50 -14.69 -2.10 1.86
CA GLN A 50 -15.99 -1.96 1.18
C GLN A 50 -16.95 -3.11 1.47
N ARG A 51 -16.44 -4.31 1.70
CA ARG A 51 -17.22 -5.50 2.06
C ARG A 51 -17.59 -5.56 3.54
N GLY A 52 -17.13 -4.60 4.35
CA GLY A 52 -17.44 -4.51 5.77
C GLY A 52 -16.46 -5.25 6.68
N GLU A 53 -15.24 -5.54 6.20
CA GLU A 53 -14.14 -5.95 7.07
C GLU A 53 -13.83 -4.85 8.09
N GLU A 54 -13.53 -5.24 9.33
CA GLU A 54 -13.21 -4.29 10.39
C GLU A 54 -11.90 -3.55 10.08
N PRO A 55 -11.84 -2.21 10.26
CA PRO A 55 -10.63 -1.43 10.03
C PRO A 55 -9.40 -1.97 10.75
N GLU A 56 -9.57 -2.47 11.97
CA GLU A 56 -8.53 -3.03 12.83
C GLU A 56 -7.87 -4.24 12.17
N VAL A 57 -8.66 -5.14 11.55
CA VAL A 57 -8.15 -6.32 10.82
C VAL A 57 -7.32 -5.88 9.61
N VAL A 58 -7.76 -4.87 8.88
CA VAL A 58 -7.03 -4.34 7.73
C VAL A 58 -5.75 -3.61 8.18
N ILE A 59 -5.81 -2.88 9.30
CA ILE A 59 -4.64 -2.24 9.93
C ILE A 59 -3.59 -3.27 10.32
N GLU A 60 -4.00 -4.38 10.97
CA GLU A 60 -3.08 -5.46 11.33
C GLU A 60 -2.38 -6.04 10.10
N LYS A 61 -3.10 -6.24 8.98
CA LYS A 61 -2.49 -6.68 7.70
C LYS A 61 -1.48 -5.66 7.19
N ILE A 62 -1.82 -4.37 7.14
CA ILE A 62 -0.92 -3.31 6.66
C ILE A 62 0.35 -3.21 7.53
N LEU A 63 0.22 -3.39 8.84
CA LEU A 63 1.32 -3.32 9.81
C LEU A 63 2.10 -4.65 9.94
N SER A 64 1.64 -5.72 9.29
CA SER A 64 2.26 -7.04 9.38
C SER A 64 3.64 -7.10 8.71
N THR A 65 4.46 -8.06 9.16
CA THR A 65 5.74 -8.40 8.55
C THR A 65 5.58 -9.06 7.16
N GLU A 66 4.40 -9.56 6.83
CA GLU A 66 4.11 -10.09 5.49
C GLU A 66 4.02 -8.95 4.47
N THR A 67 3.37 -7.84 4.84
CA THR A 67 3.38 -6.61 4.05
C THR A 67 4.80 -6.09 3.85
N ASP A 68 5.70 -6.22 4.83
CA ASP A 68 7.12 -5.88 4.66
C ASP A 68 7.84 -6.76 3.64
N LYS A 69 7.50 -8.04 3.56
CA LYS A 69 8.07 -8.92 2.52
C LYS A 69 7.49 -8.66 1.14
N GLN A 70 6.27 -8.14 1.07
CA GLN A 70 5.65 -7.85 -0.20
C GLN A 70 6.13 -6.50 -0.77
N PHE A 71 6.10 -5.45 0.06
CA PHE A 71 6.37 -4.07 -0.34
C PHE A 71 7.72 -3.54 0.18
N GLY A 72 8.45 -4.31 1.00
CA GLY A 72 9.77 -3.92 1.52
C GLY A 72 10.92 -4.74 0.92
N ASP A 73 10.62 -5.77 0.13
CA ASP A 73 11.61 -6.65 -0.51
C ASP A 73 12.12 -6.07 -1.85
N TYR A 74 12.23 -4.74 -1.93
CA TYR A 74 12.82 -4.02 -3.06
C TYR A 74 14.32 -3.83 -2.88
N TRP A 75 15.06 -4.93 -2.81
CA TRP A 75 16.46 -5.00 -3.26
C TRP A 75 16.57 -4.75 -4.80
N ARG A 76 15.62 -3.98 -5.35
CA ARG A 76 15.35 -3.64 -6.74
C ARG A 76 15.20 -2.13 -6.85
N ASN A 77 16.31 -1.53 -7.28
CA ASN A 77 16.36 -0.57 -8.39
C ASN A 77 15.85 0.87 -8.16
N GLY A 78 16.59 1.63 -7.36
CA GLY A 78 16.67 3.09 -7.49
C GLY A 78 15.43 3.85 -7.02
N GLU A 79 15.22 5.03 -7.59
CA GLU A 79 14.25 6.04 -7.11
C GLU A 79 12.83 5.52 -6.90
N TRP A 80 12.36 4.57 -7.72
CA TRP A 80 10.98 4.07 -7.65
C TRP A 80 10.74 3.10 -6.48
N GLY A 81 11.72 2.25 -6.16
CA GLY A 81 11.64 1.39 -4.98
C GLY A 81 11.65 2.20 -3.69
N ASP A 82 12.46 3.26 -3.64
CA ASP A 82 12.49 4.19 -2.51
C ASP A 82 11.15 4.93 -2.37
N ARG A 83 10.57 5.37 -3.50
CA ARG A 83 9.26 6.05 -3.50
C ARG A 83 8.15 5.15 -2.98
N SER A 84 8.05 3.89 -3.43
CA SER A 84 7.04 2.96 -2.93
C SER A 84 7.23 2.63 -1.45
N ALA A 85 8.48 2.44 -1.01
CA ALA A 85 8.80 2.18 0.39
C ALA A 85 8.44 3.37 1.29
N ASN A 86 8.77 4.59 0.87
CA ASN A 86 8.41 5.82 1.58
C ASN A 86 6.89 5.98 1.68
N ALA A 87 6.15 5.76 0.58
CA ALA A 87 4.69 5.85 0.59
C ALA A 87 4.05 4.82 1.55
N LEU A 88 4.60 3.61 1.66
CA LEU A 88 4.15 2.65 2.67
C LEU A 88 4.44 3.14 4.09
N GLN A 89 5.61 3.71 4.35
CA GLN A 89 5.94 4.27 5.66
C GLN A 89 5.06 5.45 6.04
N GLU A 90 4.69 6.30 5.09
CA GLU A 90 3.73 7.39 5.28
C GLU A 90 2.35 6.86 5.66
N LEU A 91 1.83 5.85 4.94
CA LEU A 91 0.58 5.16 5.28
C LEU A 91 0.62 4.61 6.71
N ARG A 92 1.69 3.89 7.07
CA ARG A 92 1.85 3.29 8.40
C ARG A 92 1.96 4.33 9.51
N THR A 93 2.68 5.42 9.24
CA THR A 93 2.80 6.55 10.18
C THR A 93 1.44 7.18 10.41
N ALA A 94 0.65 7.39 9.35
CA ALA A 94 -0.69 7.92 9.45
C ALA A 94 -1.60 7.02 10.29
N ILE A 95 -1.55 5.69 10.08
CA ILE A 95 -2.32 4.71 10.86
C ILE A 95 -1.96 4.80 12.34
N ARG A 96 -0.67 4.71 12.68
CA ARG A 96 -0.17 4.75 14.08
C ARG A 96 -0.41 6.09 14.79
N SER A 97 -0.61 7.17 14.04
CA SER A 97 -0.89 8.50 14.62
C SER A 97 -2.38 8.68 14.93
N ARG A 98 -3.26 7.87 14.32
CA ARG A 98 -4.71 7.95 14.50
C ARG A 98 -5.24 6.90 15.49
N PHE A 99 -4.65 5.71 15.50
CA PHE A 99 -5.05 4.55 16.31
C PHE A 99 -3.91 4.14 17.23
#